data_AF-A0A536PL48-F1
#
_entry.id   AF-A0A536PL48-F1
#
_cell.length_a   1.000
_cell.length_b   1.000
_cell.length_c   1.000
_cell.angle_alpha   90.00
_cell.angle_beta   90.00
_cell.angle_gamma   90.00
#
_symmetry.space_group_name_H-M   'P 1'
#
loop_
_entity.id
_entity.type
_entity.pdbx_description
1 polymer ?
#
loop_
_entity_poly.entity_id
_entity_poly.type
_entity_poly.pdbx_seq_one_letter_code
_entity_poly.pdbx_strand_id
1 'polypeptide(L)'
;MLLPIHGIEGSSPFMGRWPEGPEGQVLPVRRPDRFSNEMLRTISACFVALSLLAACSQPPPQALVTVPDLIGKPLPQAEAELQAAGLRSDAKVGDPRLACSPIIAPSPTPAVSDQKPAPGSKVAKGTVVVLGYPYQC
;
A
#
# COMPACT_ATOMS: atom_id res chain seq x y z
N MET A 1 -24.68 28.67 66.80
CA MET A 1 -23.51 29.34 66.18
C MET A 1 -22.65 28.23 65.59
N LEU A 2 -22.71 27.96 64.29
CA LEU A 2 -22.03 28.59 63.15
C LEU A 2 -20.96 27.61 62.59
N LEU A 3 -21.29 27.11 61.40
CA LEU A 3 -20.62 26.31 60.35
C LEU A 3 -19.18 26.76 59.97
N PRO A 4 -18.53 26.34 58.86
CA PRO A 4 -18.37 25.04 58.13
C PRO A 4 -16.90 24.80 57.65
N ILE A 5 -16.63 23.68 56.96
CA ILE A 5 -15.67 23.60 55.82
C ILE A 5 -16.18 22.44 54.91
N HIS A 6 -16.90 22.71 53.81
CA HIS A 6 -16.37 22.84 52.42
C HIS A 6 -15.23 21.85 52.14
N GLY A 7 -15.29 20.93 51.17
CA GLY A 7 -16.22 20.70 50.06
C GLY A 7 -15.48 19.84 49.03
N ILE A 8 -16.22 19.06 48.24
CA ILE A 8 -15.97 18.68 46.82
C ILE A 8 -17.05 17.66 46.43
N GLU A 9 -18.18 18.09 45.90
CA GLU A 9 -18.36 18.44 44.47
C GLU A 9 -18.31 17.18 43.59
N GLY A 10 -19.41 16.44 43.62
CA GLY A 10 -19.82 15.49 42.59
C GLY A 10 -21.10 15.99 41.93
N SER A 11 -21.04 17.21 41.38
CA SER A 11 -22.10 17.84 40.60
C SER A 11 -22.20 17.14 39.24
N SER A 12 -22.86 15.99 39.19
CA SER A 12 -23.40 15.44 37.96
C SER A 12 -24.44 16.45 37.41
N PRO A 13 -24.21 17.12 36.27
CA PRO A 13 -25.01 18.28 35.88
C PRO A 13 -26.37 17.91 35.26
N PHE A 14 -26.78 16.64 35.33
CA PHE A 14 -27.89 16.11 34.54
C PHE A 14 -29.11 15.65 35.33
N MET A 15 -29.13 15.71 36.67
CA MET A 15 -30.27 15.14 37.41
C MET A 15 -30.86 16.15 38.40
N GLY A 16 -31.89 16.85 37.94
CA GLY A 16 -32.95 17.32 38.84
C GLY A 16 -33.51 16.14 39.64
N ARG A 17 -34.09 16.43 40.81
CA ARG A 17 -34.72 15.47 41.71
C ARG A 17 -35.58 14.47 40.92
N TRP A 18 -35.12 13.23 40.80
CA TRP A 18 -35.95 12.16 40.24
C TRP A 18 -37.14 11.96 41.18
N PRO A 19 -38.37 11.91 40.66
CA PRO A 19 -39.50 11.45 41.45
C PRO A 19 -39.23 9.98 41.81
N GLU A 20 -39.31 9.65 43.10
CA GLU A 20 -39.22 8.27 43.58
C GLU A 20 -40.29 7.45 42.84
N GLY A 21 -39.83 6.57 41.94
CA GLY A 21 -40.69 5.65 41.21
C GLY A 21 -41.29 4.61 42.16
N PRO A 22 -42.49 4.09 41.89
CA PRO A 22 -43.13 3.12 42.78
C PRO A 22 -42.19 1.94 43.00
N GLU A 23 -41.88 1.67 44.26
CA GLU A 23 -41.02 0.58 44.65
C GLU A 23 -41.62 -0.74 44.15
N GLY A 24 -40.83 -1.46 43.36
CA GLY A 24 -41.16 -2.78 42.86
C GLY A 24 -41.46 -2.81 41.37
N GLN A 25 -40.42 -2.89 40.55
CA GLN A 25 -40.12 -4.06 39.71
C GLN A 25 -38.62 -4.08 39.43
N VAL A 26 -37.87 -4.92 40.14
CA VAL A 26 -36.53 -5.32 39.71
C VAL A 26 -36.74 -6.14 38.44
N LEU A 27 -36.60 -5.53 37.27
CA LEU A 27 -36.57 -6.29 36.03
C LEU A 27 -35.48 -7.37 36.20
N PRO A 28 -35.75 -8.65 35.90
CA PRO A 28 -34.71 -9.65 35.94
C PRO A 28 -33.61 -9.17 34.99
N VAL A 29 -32.43 -8.89 35.55
CA VAL A 29 -31.23 -8.73 34.74
C VAL A 29 -31.13 -10.06 33.99
N ARG A 30 -31.49 -10.06 32.70
CA ARG A 30 -31.17 -11.19 31.83
C ARG A 30 -29.66 -11.30 31.89
N ARG A 31 -29.15 -12.23 32.71
CA ARG A 31 -27.80 -12.74 32.49
C ARG A 31 -27.82 -13.18 31.03
N PRO A 32 -26.92 -12.69 30.17
CA PRO A 32 -26.82 -13.28 28.85
C PRO A 32 -26.58 -14.77 29.09
N ASP A 33 -27.60 -15.58 28.79
CA ASP A 33 -27.51 -17.02 28.80
C ASP A 33 -26.24 -17.36 28.05
N ARG A 34 -25.36 -18.13 28.70
CA ARG A 34 -24.13 -18.73 28.15
C ARG A 34 -23.86 -18.27 26.72
N PHE A 35 -22.88 -17.40 26.51
CA PHE A 35 -22.15 -17.43 25.25
C PHE A 35 -21.64 -18.87 25.12
N SER A 36 -22.42 -19.70 24.43
CA SER A 36 -22.27 -21.15 24.43
C SER A 36 -20.87 -21.42 23.91
N ASN A 37 -20.16 -22.37 24.51
CA ASN A 37 -18.83 -22.76 24.03
C ASN A 37 -18.86 -23.09 22.52
N GLU A 38 -20.03 -23.44 21.97
CA GLU A 38 -20.36 -23.53 20.54
C GLU A 38 -20.10 -22.24 19.74
N MET A 39 -20.46 -21.07 20.27
CA MET A 39 -20.25 -19.78 19.63
C MET A 39 -18.75 -19.45 19.55
N LEU A 40 -18.00 -19.69 20.63
CA LEU A 40 -16.55 -19.51 20.66
C LEU A 40 -15.84 -20.49 19.72
N ARG A 41 -16.29 -21.75 19.67
CA ARG A 41 -15.80 -22.79 18.75
C ARG A 41 -16.04 -22.42 17.28
N THR A 42 -17.22 -21.91 16.97
CA THR A 42 -17.58 -21.48 15.62
C THR A 42 -16.71 -20.31 15.16
N ILE A 43 -16.50 -19.31 16.02
CA ILE A 43 -15.62 -18.17 15.71
C ILE A 43 -14.18 -18.65 15.47
N SER A 44 -13.65 -19.51 16.34
CA SER A 44 -12.32 -20.09 16.17
C SER A 44 -12.19 -20.92 14.90
N ALA A 45 -13.20 -21.74 14.57
CA ALA A 45 -13.21 -22.54 13.35
C ALA A 45 -13.28 -21.67 12.10
N CYS A 46 -14.06 -20.59 12.12
CA CYS A 46 -14.09 -19.60 11.05
C CYS A 46 -12.72 -18.93 10.87
N PHE A 47 -12.05 -18.51 11.94
CA PHE A 47 -10.71 -17.92 11.86
C PHE A 47 -9.66 -18.88 11.29
N VAL A 48 -9.69 -20.15 11.71
CA VAL A 48 -8.76 -21.18 11.19
C VAL A 48 -9.06 -21.49 9.73
N ALA A 49 -10.33 -21.64 9.34
CA ALA A 49 -10.73 -21.84 7.95
C ALA A 49 -10.37 -20.64 7.06
N LEU A 50 -10.62 -19.41 7.52
CA LEU A 50 -10.22 -18.17 6.83
C LEU A 50 -8.70 -18.07 6.67
N SER A 51 -7.93 -18.48 7.68
CA SER A 51 -6.47 -18.48 7.63
C SER A 51 -5.92 -19.55 6.67
N LEU A 52 -6.54 -20.73 6.61
CA LEU A 52 -6.15 -21.81 5.69
C LEU A 52 -6.45 -21.47 4.21
N LEU A 53 -7.52 -20.70 3.94
CA LEU A 53 -7.80 -20.21 2.58
C LEU A 53 -6.74 -19.19 2.09
N ALA A 54 -6.12 -18.41 2.98
CA ALA A 54 -5.12 -17.41 2.62
C ALA A 54 -3.76 -18.01 2.22
N ALA A 55 -3.45 -19.23 2.66
CA ALA A 55 -2.17 -19.89 2.38
C ALA A 55 -1.98 -20.29 0.91
N CYS A 56 -3.04 -20.28 0.09
CA CYS A 56 -2.97 -20.67 -1.32
C CYS A 56 -2.69 -19.50 -2.29
N SER A 57 -2.54 -18.26 -1.80
CA SER A 57 -2.42 -17.08 -2.68
C SER A 57 -1.01 -16.50 -2.81
N GLN A 58 0.00 -17.06 -2.13
CA GLN A 58 1.34 -16.49 -2.18
C GLN A 58 2.04 -16.87 -3.51
N PRO A 59 2.32 -15.92 -4.42
CA PRO A 59 3.01 -16.22 -5.66
C PRO A 59 4.43 -16.73 -5.37
N PRO A 60 4.97 -17.63 -6.22
CA PRO A 60 6.30 -18.17 -6.02
C PRO A 60 7.35 -17.05 -5.92
N PRO A 61 8.42 -17.23 -5.10
CA PRO A 61 9.48 -16.24 -4.99
C PRO A 61 10.11 -16.01 -6.36
N GLN A 62 9.97 -14.78 -6.88
CA GLN A 62 10.43 -14.40 -8.20
C GLN A 62 11.95 -14.16 -8.16
N ALA A 63 12.69 -14.69 -9.14
CA ALA A 63 14.09 -14.35 -9.28
C ALA A 63 14.23 -12.85 -9.65
N LEU A 64 14.82 -12.08 -8.74
CA LEU A 64 15.06 -10.66 -8.92
C LEU A 64 16.32 -10.43 -9.76
N VAL A 65 16.20 -9.59 -10.78
CA VAL A 65 17.26 -9.14 -11.67
C VAL A 65 17.53 -7.66 -11.40
N THR A 66 18.80 -7.26 -11.46
CA THR A 66 19.18 -5.84 -11.31
C THR A 66 19.07 -5.14 -12.66
N VAL A 67 18.39 -3.99 -12.69
CA VAL A 67 18.27 -3.15 -13.90
C VAL A 67 19.63 -2.48 -14.18
N PRO A 68 20.22 -2.69 -15.37
CA PRO A 68 21.48 -2.03 -15.75
C PRO A 68 21.29 -0.52 -15.93
N ASP A 69 22.38 0.23 -15.88
CA ASP A 69 22.38 1.65 -16.21
C ASP A 69 22.59 1.84 -17.72
N LEU A 70 21.57 2.39 -18.38
CA LEU A 70 21.50 2.52 -19.83
C LEU A 70 21.50 3.99 -20.27
N ILE A 71 21.52 4.93 -19.33
CA ILE A 71 21.53 6.36 -19.62
C ILE A 71 22.79 6.71 -20.44
N GLY A 72 22.60 7.44 -21.53
CA GLY A 72 23.68 7.84 -22.45
C GLY A 72 24.12 6.76 -23.44
N LYS A 73 23.65 5.51 -23.31
CA LYS A 73 23.92 4.46 -24.31
C LYS A 73 23.00 4.61 -25.52
N PRO A 74 23.46 4.23 -26.72
CA PRO A 74 22.60 4.17 -27.89
C PRO A 74 21.52 3.10 -27.70
N LEU A 75 20.28 3.37 -28.14
CA LEU A 75 19.14 2.45 -28.04
C LEU A 75 19.45 0.97 -28.37
N PRO A 76 20.07 0.63 -29.52
CA PRO A 76 20.34 -0.77 -29.85
C PRO A 76 21.29 -1.46 -28.85
N GLN A 77 22.24 -0.71 -28.29
CA GLN A 77 23.13 -1.24 -27.24
C GLN A 77 22.36 -1.43 -25.93
N ALA A 78 21.51 -0.46 -25.57
CA ALA A 78 20.72 -0.53 -24.35
C ALA A 78 19.72 -1.71 -24.37
N GLU A 79 19.08 -1.96 -25.51
CA GLU A 79 18.18 -3.08 -25.71
C GLU A 79 18.91 -4.43 -25.60
N ALA A 80 20.10 -4.55 -26.19
CA ALA A 80 20.92 -5.76 -26.09
C ALA A 80 21.34 -6.05 -24.64
N GLU A 81 21.72 -5.01 -23.88
CA GLU A 81 22.07 -5.15 -22.46
C GLU A 81 20.86 -5.57 -21.60
N LEU A 82 19.67 -5.03 -21.86
CA LEU A 82 18.43 -5.46 -21.19
C LEU A 82 18.06 -6.90 -21.51
N GLN A 83 18.16 -7.30 -22.79
CA GLN A 83 17.89 -8.67 -23.21
C GLN A 83 18.87 -9.66 -22.57
N ALA A 84 20.16 -9.30 -22.49
CA ALA A 84 21.18 -10.10 -21.80
C ALA A 84 20.88 -10.25 -20.30
N ALA A 85 20.34 -9.21 -19.66
CA ALA A 85 19.87 -9.27 -18.27
C ALA A 85 18.56 -10.09 -18.11
N GLY A 86 17.90 -10.49 -19.20
CA GLY A 86 16.60 -11.17 -19.16
C GLY A 86 15.43 -10.24 -18.85
N LEU A 87 15.58 -8.95 -19.18
CA LEU A 87 14.57 -7.91 -19.09
C LEU A 87 14.01 -7.60 -20.49
N ARG A 88 12.87 -6.92 -20.53
CA ARG A 88 12.26 -6.45 -21.79
C ARG A 88 12.46 -4.94 -21.92
N SER A 89 12.63 -4.44 -23.13
CA SER A 89 12.70 -3.00 -23.42
C SER A 89 11.37 -2.49 -23.98
N ASP A 90 11.02 -1.25 -23.65
CA ASP A 90 9.98 -0.47 -24.32
C ASP A 90 10.51 0.95 -24.58
N ALA A 91 10.93 1.22 -25.82
CA ALA A 91 11.51 2.50 -26.19
C ALA A 91 10.39 3.52 -26.50
N LYS A 92 10.44 4.68 -25.86
CA LYS A 92 9.49 5.80 -26.04
C LYS A 92 10.24 7.05 -26.47
N VAL A 93 9.76 7.66 -27.55
CA VAL A 93 10.23 8.97 -27.97
C VAL A 93 9.73 10.04 -27.00
N GLY A 94 10.62 10.96 -26.62
CA GLY A 94 10.29 12.10 -25.78
C GLY A 94 9.41 13.13 -26.49
N ASP A 95 8.88 14.08 -25.73
CA ASP A 95 7.99 15.09 -26.28
C ASP A 95 8.67 15.98 -27.34
N PRO A 96 8.12 16.09 -28.56
CA PRO A 96 8.71 16.90 -29.63
C PRO A 96 8.77 18.40 -29.30
N ARG A 97 7.93 18.86 -28.36
CA ARG A 97 7.91 20.25 -27.88
C ARG A 97 9.11 20.63 -27.03
N LEU A 98 9.83 19.65 -26.49
CA LEU A 98 10.92 19.86 -25.53
C LEU A 98 12.31 19.58 -26.12
N ALA A 99 12.40 19.06 -27.35
CA ALA A 99 13.60 18.36 -27.80
C ALA A 99 14.31 18.94 -29.03
N CYS A 100 13.72 19.91 -29.74
CA CYS A 100 14.46 20.64 -30.79
C CYS A 100 15.46 21.60 -30.13
N SER A 101 16.63 21.08 -29.74
CA SER A 101 17.77 21.90 -29.34
C SER A 101 18.67 22.11 -30.56
N PRO A 102 19.04 23.36 -30.91
CA PRO A 102 19.98 23.62 -32.01
C PRO A 102 21.39 23.07 -31.75
N ILE A 103 21.64 22.54 -30.54
CA ILE A 103 22.93 21.99 -30.11
C ILE A 103 23.00 20.48 -30.31
N ILE A 104 21.86 19.78 -30.35
CA ILE A 104 21.81 18.31 -30.47
C ILE A 104 21.52 17.99 -31.94
N ALA A 105 22.55 17.54 -32.66
CA ALA A 105 22.37 17.06 -34.03
C ALA A 105 21.56 15.76 -34.03
N PRO A 106 20.70 15.54 -35.04
CA PRO A 106 20.00 14.28 -35.20
C PRO A 106 21.03 13.14 -35.38
N SER A 107 20.90 12.11 -34.57
CA SER A 107 21.72 10.90 -34.57
C SER A 107 20.89 9.70 -35.05
N PRO A 108 21.42 8.86 -35.96
CA PRO A 108 20.73 7.65 -36.41
C PRO A 108 20.45 6.67 -35.26
N THR A 109 21.20 6.76 -34.16
CA THR A 109 20.99 6.02 -32.93
C THR A 109 20.84 6.99 -31.77
N PRO A 110 19.60 7.34 -31.36
CA PRO A 110 19.38 8.17 -30.18
C PRO A 110 20.00 7.51 -28.95
N ALA A 111 20.58 8.33 -28.08
CA ALA A 111 20.97 7.89 -26.75
C ALA A 111 19.76 7.91 -25.80
N VAL A 112 19.71 6.97 -24.88
CA VAL A 112 18.71 6.94 -23.80
C VAL A 112 18.95 8.15 -22.89
N SER A 113 17.92 8.97 -22.69
CA SER A 113 17.94 10.12 -21.76
C SER A 113 17.23 9.83 -20.45
N ASP A 114 16.26 8.91 -20.46
CA ASP A 114 15.51 8.52 -19.27
C ASP A 114 15.32 7.00 -19.25
N GLN A 115 15.34 6.40 -18.07
CA GLN A 115 15.01 4.99 -17.92
C GLN A 115 14.13 4.76 -16.69
N LYS A 116 13.15 3.89 -16.84
CA LYS A 116 12.26 3.49 -15.75
C LYS A 116 11.97 2.00 -15.82
N PRO A 117 12.21 1.22 -14.76
CA PRO A 117 12.72 1.60 -13.43
C PRO A 117 14.15 2.15 -13.39
N ALA A 118 14.51 2.84 -12.32
CA ALA A 118 15.82 3.48 -12.14
C ALA A 118 16.98 2.46 -12.18
N PRO A 119 18.18 2.86 -12.60
CA PRO A 119 19.35 1.99 -12.60
C PRO A 119 19.61 1.38 -11.22
N GLY A 120 20.03 0.12 -11.18
CA GLY A 120 20.25 -0.63 -9.93
C GLY A 120 18.98 -1.15 -9.25
N SER A 121 17.78 -0.84 -9.76
CA SER A 121 16.52 -1.37 -9.22
C SER A 121 16.48 -2.90 -9.34
N LYS A 122 15.96 -3.57 -8.32
CA LYS A 122 15.70 -5.02 -8.35
C LYS A 122 14.29 -5.27 -8.85
N VAL A 123 14.16 -5.89 -10.01
CA VAL A 123 12.87 -6.17 -10.67
C VAL A 123 12.73 -7.65 -10.96
N ALA A 124 11.51 -8.14 -11.14
CA ALA A 124 11.31 -9.51 -11.56
C ALA A 124 11.91 -9.75 -12.96
N LYS A 125 12.43 -10.95 -13.22
CA LYS A 125 12.85 -11.32 -14.57
C LYS A 125 11.70 -11.12 -15.57
N GLY A 126 11.99 -10.59 -16.75
CA GLY A 126 10.99 -10.29 -17.78
C GLY A 126 10.22 -8.98 -17.58
N THR A 127 10.54 -8.20 -16.53
CA THR A 127 9.98 -6.84 -16.35
C THR A 127 10.34 -5.96 -17.55
N VAL A 128 9.39 -5.10 -17.94
CA VAL A 128 9.58 -4.12 -19.00
C VAL A 128 10.25 -2.87 -18.42
N VAL A 129 11.38 -2.49 -19.01
CA VAL A 129 12.09 -1.24 -18.74
C VAL A 129 11.78 -0.26 -19.86
N VAL A 130 11.17 0.86 -19.50
CA VAL A 130 10.86 1.96 -20.41
C VAL A 130 12.11 2.78 -20.63
N LEU A 131 12.49 2.98 -21.90
CA LEU A 131 13.63 3.79 -22.31
C LEU A 131 13.13 5.05 -23.01
N GLY A 132 13.29 6.20 -22.36
CA GLY A 132 13.02 7.51 -22.95
C GLY A 132 14.23 8.01 -23.73
N TYR A 133 14.02 8.46 -24.96
CA TYR A 133 15.06 9.12 -25.76
C TYR A 133 14.52 10.43 -26.35
N PRO A 134 15.38 11.44 -26.58
CA PRO A 134 14.91 12.75 -27.01
C PRO A 134 14.36 12.67 -28.43
N TYR A 135 13.33 13.46 -28.70
CA TYR A 135 12.85 13.64 -30.07
C TYR A 135 13.92 14.39 -30.89
N GLN A 136 14.12 13.97 -32.13
CA GLN A 136 15.16 14.52 -32.99
C GLN A 136 14.54 15.36 -34.11
N CYS A 137 15.12 16.55 -34.29
CA CYS A 137 14.89 17.51 -35.36
C CYS A 137 16.23 17.61 -36.11
#